data_AF-A0A3D3JJM4-F1
#
_entry.id   AF-A0A3D3JJM4-F1
#
_cell.length_a   1.000
_cell.length_b   1.000
_cell.length_c   1.000
_cell.angle_alpha   90.00
_cell.angle_beta   90.00
_cell.angle_gamma   90.00
#
_symmetry.space_group_name_H-M   'P 1'
#
loop_
_entity.id
_entity.type
_entity.pdbx_description
1 polymer ?
#
loop_
_entity_poly.entity_id
_entity_poly.type
_entity_poly.pdbx_seq_one_letter_code
_entity_poly.pdbx_strand_id
1 'polypeptide(L)'
;MLKRQQHIVLFVSVTVLFVALTAVVALLPAHHETKRRDVMPNAQLTEEELEGQQVYIAEGCVACHTQQVRNIDMDMVWGKRGSLPLDYTNATITSALRNPATLMGTERTGPDLTDIGRRIPSEDWHYRHLYDPRSVVPQSIMPSYPWLFTSENGTLRPTQQGRALVAYLLSRKQRDLPDGIAAPETRWKTRSSTSREESATPTVSGAELYASYCASCHQPNGAGVEGAFPPLIKSPIVLGNNIDTYVSIIMKGIDANPSYAIMPPVGELNGLTAEQVVAIMNHERTSWGHSAPTVSIDDVRRALKKLQSNQRPE
;
A
#
# COMPACT_ATOMS: atom_id res chain seq x y z
N MET A 1 -45.63 -2.51 51.13
CA MET A 1 -45.89 -1.62 49.97
C MET A 1 -44.89 -0.46 49.85
N LEU A 2 -44.57 0.26 50.93
CA LEU A 2 -43.70 1.45 50.90
C LEU A 2 -42.27 1.21 50.34
N LYS A 3 -41.57 0.14 50.76
CA LYS A 3 -40.23 -0.20 50.24
C LYS A 3 -40.21 -0.45 48.72
N ARG A 4 -41.24 -1.11 48.17
CA ARG A 4 -41.34 -1.38 46.74
C ARG A 4 -41.48 -0.08 45.93
N GLN A 5 -42.23 0.90 46.42
CA GLN A 5 -42.32 2.21 45.77
C GLN A 5 -41.00 2.97 45.81
N GLN A 6 -40.26 2.90 46.92
CA GLN A 6 -38.93 3.53 47.01
C GLN A 6 -37.93 2.94 46.00
N HIS A 7 -37.94 1.62 45.79
CA HIS A 7 -37.09 0.99 44.77
C HIS A 7 -37.51 1.35 43.34
N ILE A 8 -38.80 1.49 43.06
CA ILE A 8 -39.28 1.93 41.73
C ILE A 8 -38.85 3.36 41.45
N VAL A 9 -39.00 4.28 42.40
CA VAL A 9 -38.59 5.68 42.25
C VAL A 9 -37.08 5.79 42.02
N LEU A 10 -36.28 5.04 42.78
CA LEU A 10 -34.82 5.00 42.61
C LEU A 10 -34.44 4.42 41.23
N PHE A 11 -35.07 3.33 40.81
CA PHE A 11 -34.78 2.72 39.50
C PHE A 11 -35.11 3.68 38.35
N VAL A 12 -36.28 4.33 38.39
CA VAL A 12 -36.69 5.28 37.36
C VAL A 12 -35.77 6.49 37.35
N SER A 13 -35.43 7.07 38.51
CA SER A 13 -34.56 8.25 38.57
C SER A 13 -33.15 7.96 38.06
N VAL A 14 -32.57 6.82 38.43
CA VAL A 14 -31.27 6.38 37.92
C VAL A 14 -31.33 6.09 36.42
N THR A 15 -32.39 5.46 35.93
CA THR A 15 -32.56 5.19 34.49
C THR A 15 -32.67 6.49 33.69
N VAL A 16 -33.47 7.45 34.16
CA VAL A 16 -33.61 8.77 33.53
C VAL A 16 -32.27 9.51 33.53
N LEU A 17 -31.55 9.51 34.67
CA LEU A 17 -30.22 10.11 34.75
C LEU A 17 -29.23 9.46 33.78
N PHE A 18 -29.23 8.13 33.69
CA PHE A 18 -28.37 7.38 32.77
C PHE A 18 -28.67 7.71 31.30
N VAL A 19 -29.95 7.75 30.91
CA VAL A 19 -30.37 8.13 29.55
C VAL A 19 -29.96 9.57 29.24
N ALA A 20 -30.19 10.50 30.17
CA ALA A 20 -29.80 11.90 29.99
C ALA A 20 -28.28 12.07 29.88
N LEU A 21 -27.51 11.40 30.74
CA LEU A 21 -26.05 11.43 30.69
C LEU A 21 -25.53 10.82 29.38
N THR A 22 -26.12 9.71 28.92
CA THR A 22 -25.79 9.07 27.64
C THR A 22 -26.07 10.01 26.47
N ALA A 23 -27.19 10.73 26.50
CA ALA A 23 -27.51 11.71 25.47
C ALA A 23 -26.47 12.85 25.42
N VAL A 24 -26.06 13.36 26.58
CA VAL A 24 -25.10 14.47 26.68
C VAL A 24 -23.68 14.05 26.34
N VAL A 25 -23.23 12.89 26.81
CA VAL A 25 -21.83 12.45 26.69
C VAL A 25 -21.57 11.68 25.39
N ALA A 26 -22.57 10.96 24.85
CA ALA A 26 -22.38 10.14 23.65
C ALA A 26 -23.16 10.69 22.44
N LEU A 27 -24.47 10.89 22.55
CA LEU A 27 -25.31 11.18 21.38
C LEU A 27 -25.08 12.60 20.83
N LEU A 28 -25.02 13.61 21.69
CA LEU A 28 -24.82 15.01 21.28
C LEU A 28 -23.44 15.22 20.62
N PRO A 29 -22.30 14.75 21.20
CA PRO A 29 -21.01 14.84 20.53
C PRO A 29 -20.98 14.09 19.21
N ALA A 30 -21.51 12.86 19.14
CA ALA A 30 -21.57 12.10 17.89
C ALA A 30 -22.36 12.82 16.79
N HIS A 31 -23.50 13.43 17.13
CA HIS A 31 -24.29 14.22 16.19
C HIS A 31 -23.59 15.50 15.74
N HIS A 32 -22.83 16.14 16.64
CA HIS A 32 -22.06 17.34 16.32
C HIS A 32 -20.89 17.02 15.38
N GLU A 33 -20.16 15.94 15.65
CA GLU A 33 -19.05 15.48 14.82
C GLU A 33 -19.50 15.05 13.43
N THR A 34 -20.62 14.33 13.31
CA THR A 34 -21.15 13.88 12.01
C THR A 34 -21.56 15.04 11.10
N LYS A 35 -21.98 16.18 11.66
CA LYS A 35 -22.33 17.40 10.90
C LYS A 35 -21.11 18.24 10.51
N ARG A 36 -19.99 18.10 11.21
CA ARG A 36 -18.75 18.85 10.96
C ARG A 36 -17.71 18.06 10.16
N ARG A 37 -18.14 17.01 9.46
CA ARG A 37 -17.23 16.20 8.63
C ARG A 37 -16.78 17.01 7.44
N ASP A 38 -15.56 17.53 7.51
CA ASP A 38 -14.87 18.09 6.35
C ASP A 38 -14.63 16.95 5.35
N VAL A 39 -15.34 16.97 4.22
CA VAL A 39 -15.12 16.00 3.15
C VAL A 39 -13.92 16.47 2.34
N MET A 40 -12.91 15.60 2.21
CA MET A 40 -11.77 15.89 1.34
C MET A 40 -12.24 16.07 -0.12
N PRO A 41 -11.68 17.04 -0.87
CA PRO A 41 -11.87 17.10 -2.32
C PRO A 41 -11.50 15.77 -2.96
N ASN A 42 -12.26 15.34 -3.99
CA ASN A 42 -12.05 14.09 -4.72
C ASN A 42 -12.05 12.83 -3.86
N ALA A 43 -12.78 12.83 -2.74
CA ALA A 43 -12.87 11.64 -1.92
C ALA A 43 -13.78 10.57 -2.55
N GLN A 44 -14.79 10.94 -3.34
CA GLN A 44 -15.80 10.02 -3.86
C GLN A 44 -15.20 8.94 -4.77
N LEU A 45 -15.61 7.69 -4.52
CA LEU A 45 -15.26 6.54 -5.36
C LEU A 45 -16.10 6.56 -6.64
N THR A 46 -15.53 6.07 -7.74
CA THR A 46 -16.28 5.80 -8.98
C THR A 46 -17.29 4.65 -8.78
N GLU A 47 -18.22 4.47 -9.71
CA GLU A 47 -19.18 3.36 -9.65
C GLU A 47 -18.48 1.99 -9.63
N GLU A 48 -17.44 1.81 -10.45
CA GLU A 48 -16.64 0.59 -10.48
C GLU A 48 -15.86 0.37 -9.18
N GLU A 49 -15.29 1.42 -8.59
CA GLU A 49 -14.61 1.34 -7.30
C GLU A 49 -15.57 1.05 -6.14
N LEU A 50 -16.81 1.56 -6.20
CA LEU A 50 -17.86 1.23 -5.23
C LEU A 50 -18.28 -0.23 -5.34
N GLU A 51 -18.46 -0.74 -6.57
CA GLU A 51 -18.70 -2.16 -6.81
C GLU A 51 -17.54 -2.99 -6.24
N GLY A 52 -16.30 -2.60 -6.51
CA GLY A 52 -15.09 -3.23 -5.99
C GLY A 52 -15.01 -3.23 -4.47
N GLN A 53 -15.44 -2.14 -3.83
CA GLN A 53 -15.56 -2.07 -2.37
C GLN A 53 -16.58 -3.09 -1.85
N GLN A 54 -17.69 -3.31 -2.54
CA GLN A 54 -18.67 -4.33 -2.14
C GLN A 54 -18.09 -5.73 -2.31
N VAL A 55 -17.35 -6.00 -3.39
CA VAL A 55 -16.63 -7.28 -3.57
C VAL A 55 -15.62 -7.47 -2.42
N TYR A 56 -14.82 -6.45 -2.08
CA TYR A 56 -13.88 -6.51 -0.96
C TYR A 56 -14.54 -6.88 0.37
N ILE A 57 -15.76 -6.38 0.62
CA ILE A 57 -16.55 -6.72 1.81
C ILE A 57 -17.11 -8.15 1.72
N ALA A 58 -17.69 -8.51 0.57
CA ALA A 58 -18.32 -9.81 0.36
C ALA A 58 -17.32 -10.96 0.44
N GLU A 59 -16.11 -10.75 -0.07
CA GLU A 59 -14.99 -11.70 -0.04
C GLU A 59 -14.27 -11.75 1.32
N GLY A 60 -14.69 -10.91 2.28
CA GLY A 60 -14.15 -10.90 3.64
C GLY A 60 -12.72 -10.39 3.75
N CYS A 61 -12.19 -9.67 2.75
CA CYS A 61 -10.80 -9.21 2.71
C CYS A 61 -10.42 -8.37 3.95
N VAL A 62 -11.38 -7.62 4.50
CA VAL A 62 -11.25 -6.81 5.72
C VAL A 62 -10.87 -7.62 6.97
N ALA A 63 -11.08 -8.93 6.97
CA ALA A 63 -10.70 -9.81 8.08
C ALA A 63 -9.18 -10.01 8.17
N CYS A 64 -8.47 -9.96 7.04
CA CYS A 64 -7.02 -10.17 7.00
C CYS A 64 -6.24 -8.88 6.71
N HIS A 65 -6.86 -7.94 5.99
CA HIS A 65 -6.21 -6.72 5.50
C HIS A 65 -6.84 -5.48 6.14
N THR A 66 -6.03 -4.78 6.93
CA THR A 66 -6.39 -3.49 7.49
C THR A 66 -6.28 -2.39 6.43
N GLN A 67 -7.04 -1.31 6.62
CA GLN A 67 -6.91 -0.07 5.87
C GLN A 67 -6.68 1.09 6.84
N GLN A 68 -5.77 0.89 7.79
CA GLN A 68 -5.40 1.85 8.81
C GLN A 68 -3.90 1.74 9.14
N VAL A 69 -3.13 2.73 8.69
CA VAL A 69 -1.76 2.94 9.13
C VAL A 69 -1.77 3.54 10.55
N ARG A 70 -1.30 2.79 11.55
CA ARG A 70 -1.15 3.28 12.92
C ARG A 70 0.03 4.24 12.99
N ASN A 71 -0.04 5.20 13.91
CA ASN A 71 1.00 6.20 14.09
C ASN A 71 2.18 5.68 14.95
N ILE A 72 2.80 4.58 14.51
CA ILE A 72 3.95 3.90 15.12
C ILE A 72 4.97 3.56 14.05
N ASP A 73 6.27 3.61 14.36
CA ASP A 73 7.34 3.48 13.36
C ASP A 73 7.23 2.22 12.49
N MET A 74 6.91 1.07 13.08
CA MET A 74 6.78 -0.21 12.37
C MET A 74 5.64 -0.24 11.35
N ASP A 75 4.64 0.65 11.50
CA ASP A 75 3.45 0.65 10.63
C ASP A 75 3.59 1.65 9.47
N MET A 76 4.54 2.58 9.57
CA MET A 76 4.80 3.60 8.55
C MET A 76 5.32 3.01 7.22
N VAL A 77 5.69 1.73 7.18
CA VAL A 77 6.06 1.04 5.93
C VAL A 77 4.87 0.90 4.97
N TRP A 78 3.63 1.01 5.46
CA TRP A 78 2.43 0.79 4.66
C TRP A 78 1.77 2.06 4.12
N GLY A 79 2.26 3.25 4.50
CA GLY A 79 1.80 4.54 3.99
C GLY A 79 2.67 5.71 4.44
N LYS A 80 2.54 6.86 3.77
CA LYS A 80 3.33 8.08 4.05
C LYS A 80 3.20 8.60 5.49
N ARG A 81 2.05 8.40 6.13
CA ARG A 81 1.74 8.91 7.48
C ARG A 81 0.78 7.99 8.22
N GLY A 82 0.63 8.20 9.53
CA GLY A 82 -0.50 7.64 10.27
C GLY A 82 -1.84 8.07 9.67
N SER A 83 -2.81 7.16 9.64
CA SER A 83 -4.17 7.46 9.19
C SER A 83 -4.83 8.46 10.13
N LEU A 84 -5.57 9.40 9.54
CA LEU A 84 -6.35 10.42 10.23
C LEU A 84 -7.85 10.18 10.04
N PRO A 85 -8.72 10.71 10.92
CA PRO A 85 -10.18 10.65 10.71
C PRO A 85 -10.60 11.17 9.33
N LEU A 86 -9.87 12.15 8.79
CA LEU A 86 -10.06 12.75 7.48
C LEU A 86 -9.95 11.74 6.31
N ASP A 87 -9.19 10.65 6.47
CA ASP A 87 -9.04 9.59 5.47
C ASP A 87 -10.32 8.78 5.25
N TYR A 88 -11.23 8.80 6.22
CA TYR A 88 -12.45 7.98 6.27
C TYR A 88 -13.74 8.79 6.12
N THR A 89 -13.62 10.00 5.57
CA THR A 89 -14.74 10.94 5.40
C THR A 89 -15.85 10.40 4.50
N ASN A 90 -15.54 9.49 3.57
CA ASN A 90 -16.52 8.80 2.73
C ASN A 90 -17.37 7.75 3.45
N ALA A 91 -16.97 7.30 4.64
CA ALA A 91 -17.71 6.26 5.34
C ALA A 91 -19.02 6.85 5.86
N THR A 92 -20.13 6.57 5.18
CA THR A 92 -21.46 7.04 5.56
C THR A 92 -22.19 5.98 6.38
N ILE A 93 -23.10 6.43 7.25
CA ILE A 93 -24.03 5.54 7.95
C ILE A 93 -24.97 4.96 6.91
N THR A 94 -24.96 3.64 6.74
CA THR A 94 -25.83 2.95 5.78
C THR A 94 -27.22 2.64 6.34
N SER A 95 -27.36 2.58 7.68
CA SER A 95 -28.65 2.45 8.37
C SER A 95 -28.52 2.88 9.83
N ALA A 96 -29.64 3.22 10.48
CA ALA A 96 -29.66 3.69 11.87
C ALA A 96 -28.99 2.75 12.90
N LEU A 97 -28.89 1.46 12.57
CA LEU A 97 -28.33 0.41 13.45
C LEU A 97 -26.98 -0.13 12.97
N ARG A 98 -26.46 0.35 11.83
CA ARG A 98 -25.15 -0.07 11.32
C ARG A 98 -24.14 1.07 11.47
N ASN A 99 -23.00 0.74 12.06
CA ASN A 99 -21.84 1.64 12.07
C ASN A 99 -21.49 2.01 10.62
N PRO A 100 -21.07 3.25 10.32
CA PRO A 100 -20.38 3.55 9.07
C PRO A 100 -19.33 2.47 8.80
N ALA A 101 -19.40 1.85 7.64
CA ALA A 101 -18.54 0.72 7.26
C ALA A 101 -17.12 1.23 6.97
N THR A 102 -16.43 1.72 8.00
CA THR A 102 -15.00 2.03 7.93
C THR A 102 -14.26 0.70 7.80
N LEU A 103 -13.70 0.43 6.62
CA LEU A 103 -12.97 -0.81 6.32
C LEU A 103 -11.56 -0.82 6.93
N MET A 104 -11.40 -0.23 8.11
CA MET A 104 -10.11 -0.16 8.82
C MET A 104 -9.54 -1.54 9.14
N GLY A 105 -10.40 -2.56 9.28
CA GLY A 105 -10.02 -3.89 9.72
C GLY A 105 -9.86 -3.96 11.24
N THR A 106 -9.86 -5.19 11.77
CA THR A 106 -9.64 -5.44 13.21
C THR A 106 -8.45 -6.37 13.46
N GLU A 107 -7.97 -7.05 12.43
CA GLU A 107 -6.83 -7.95 12.45
C GLU A 107 -5.97 -7.70 11.21
N ARG A 108 -4.65 -7.89 11.36
CA ARG A 108 -3.67 -7.76 10.29
C ARG A 108 -2.90 -9.06 10.12
N THR A 109 -3.51 -9.98 9.39
CA THR A 109 -2.86 -11.22 8.94
C THR A 109 -2.01 -10.96 7.70
N GLY A 110 -2.51 -10.14 6.77
CA GLY A 110 -1.80 -9.68 5.57
C GLY A 110 -1.38 -8.21 5.68
N PRO A 111 -0.64 -7.69 4.67
CA PRO A 111 -0.25 -6.27 4.62
C PRO A 111 -1.43 -5.30 4.72
N ASP A 112 -1.18 -4.11 5.28
CA ASP A 112 -2.17 -3.03 5.26
C ASP A 112 -2.31 -2.46 3.84
N LEU A 113 -3.55 -2.18 3.44
CA LEU A 113 -3.94 -1.77 2.10
C LEU A 113 -4.29 -0.28 1.98
N THR A 114 -3.98 0.56 2.97
CA THR A 114 -4.31 2.00 2.97
C THR A 114 -3.73 2.72 1.75
N ASP A 115 -2.51 2.39 1.35
CA ASP A 115 -1.78 3.02 0.24
C ASP A 115 -1.35 2.00 -0.84
N ILE A 116 -2.08 0.89 -0.98
CA ILE A 116 -1.70 -0.21 -1.89
C ILE A 116 -1.66 0.24 -3.36
N GLY A 117 -2.55 1.15 -3.77
CA GLY A 117 -2.59 1.66 -5.14
C GLY A 117 -1.37 2.52 -5.53
N ARG A 118 -0.59 3.01 -4.56
CA ARG A 118 0.73 3.61 -4.83
C ARG A 118 1.85 2.59 -4.72
N ARG A 119 1.76 1.69 -3.74
CA ARG A 119 2.82 0.71 -3.46
C ARG A 119 2.90 -0.40 -4.50
N ILE A 120 1.76 -0.84 -5.02
CA ILE A 120 1.65 -1.85 -6.07
C ILE A 120 0.65 -1.33 -7.13
N PRO A 121 1.11 -0.51 -8.10
CA PRO A 121 0.23 0.13 -9.08
C PRO A 121 -0.16 -0.79 -10.26
N SER A 122 0.44 -1.98 -10.37
CA SER A 122 0.21 -2.90 -11.49
C SER A 122 -1.09 -3.69 -11.33
N GLU A 123 -2.05 -3.48 -12.23
CA GLU A 123 -3.28 -4.29 -12.32
C GLU A 123 -2.99 -5.79 -12.45
N ASP A 124 -2.06 -6.15 -13.34
CA ASP A 124 -1.67 -7.54 -13.58
C ASP A 124 -1.12 -8.23 -12.32
N TRP A 125 -0.37 -7.51 -11.48
CA TRP A 125 0.07 -8.04 -10.21
C TRP A 125 -1.13 -8.38 -9.31
N HIS A 126 -2.11 -7.47 -9.20
CA HIS A 126 -3.32 -7.72 -8.41
C HIS A 126 -4.12 -8.90 -8.95
N TYR A 127 -4.31 -9.00 -10.26
CA TYR A 127 -5.01 -10.14 -10.87
C TYR A 127 -4.29 -11.46 -10.60
N ARG A 128 -2.97 -11.52 -10.79
CA ARG A 128 -2.18 -12.72 -10.47
C ARG A 128 -2.22 -13.06 -8.99
N HIS A 129 -2.10 -12.06 -8.12
CA HIS A 129 -2.16 -12.25 -6.68
C HIS A 129 -3.53 -12.77 -6.23
N LEU A 130 -4.63 -12.26 -6.78
CA LEU A 130 -5.98 -12.72 -6.46
C LEU A 130 -6.23 -14.15 -6.98
N TYR A 131 -5.74 -14.48 -8.18
CA TYR A 131 -5.92 -15.82 -8.75
C TYR A 131 -5.05 -16.88 -8.06
N ASP A 132 -3.76 -16.60 -7.92
CA ASP A 132 -2.80 -17.45 -7.23
C ASP A 132 -1.81 -16.59 -6.41
N PRO A 133 -2.12 -16.32 -5.13
CA PRO A 133 -1.29 -15.47 -4.28
C PRO A 133 0.16 -15.95 -4.18
N ARG A 134 0.38 -17.26 -4.29
CA ARG A 134 1.69 -17.90 -4.12
C ARG A 134 2.57 -17.76 -5.37
N SER A 135 1.98 -17.47 -6.53
CA SER A 135 2.73 -17.19 -7.76
C SER A 135 3.58 -15.92 -7.67
N VAL A 136 3.09 -14.89 -6.97
CA VAL A 136 3.76 -13.60 -6.80
C VAL A 136 4.32 -13.39 -5.40
N VAL A 137 3.75 -14.05 -4.39
CA VAL A 137 4.23 -14.03 -3.00
C VAL A 137 4.29 -15.48 -2.49
N PRO A 138 5.42 -16.20 -2.68
CA PRO A 138 5.51 -17.64 -2.39
C PRO A 138 5.11 -18.05 -0.97
N GLN A 139 5.32 -17.17 0.01
CA GLN A 139 5.00 -17.40 1.43
C GLN A 139 3.57 -16.95 1.80
N SER A 140 2.73 -16.58 0.83
CA SER A 140 1.39 -16.07 1.09
C SER A 140 0.48 -17.17 1.66
N ILE A 141 -0.17 -16.82 2.78
CA ILE A 141 -1.26 -17.60 3.36
C ILE A 141 -2.64 -17.12 2.87
N MET A 142 -2.68 -16.09 2.02
CA MET A 142 -3.92 -15.60 1.42
C MET A 142 -4.62 -16.73 0.62
N PRO A 143 -5.95 -16.86 0.72
CA PRO A 143 -6.72 -17.73 -0.16
C PRO A 143 -6.67 -17.26 -1.62
N SER A 144 -6.85 -18.20 -2.55
CA SER A 144 -7.06 -17.89 -3.96
C SER A 144 -8.53 -17.53 -4.21
N TYR A 145 -8.79 -16.60 -5.13
CA TYR A 145 -10.10 -16.13 -5.54
C TYR A 145 -10.38 -16.45 -7.03
N PRO A 146 -10.29 -17.72 -7.47
CA PRO A 146 -10.40 -18.08 -8.89
C PRO A 146 -11.77 -17.76 -9.50
N TRP A 147 -12.83 -17.62 -8.69
CA TRP A 147 -14.18 -17.25 -9.16
C TRP A 147 -14.29 -15.80 -9.64
N LEU A 148 -13.30 -14.95 -9.35
CA LEU A 148 -13.19 -13.60 -9.93
C LEU A 148 -12.63 -13.62 -11.36
N PHE A 149 -12.43 -14.80 -11.94
CA PHE A 149 -11.85 -14.98 -13.26
C PHE A 149 -12.65 -15.97 -14.11
N THR A 150 -12.55 -15.81 -15.42
CA THR A 150 -13.12 -16.70 -16.43
C THR A 150 -12.02 -17.12 -17.40
N SER A 151 -12.17 -18.31 -17.98
CA SER A 151 -11.27 -18.79 -19.03
C SER A 151 -12.04 -18.82 -20.35
N GLU A 152 -11.60 -18.00 -21.30
CA GLU A 152 -12.10 -18.03 -22.68
C GLU A 152 -10.94 -18.44 -23.59
N ASN A 153 -11.08 -19.56 -24.30
CA ASN A 153 -10.06 -20.08 -25.23
C ASN A 153 -8.66 -20.23 -24.60
N GLY A 154 -8.59 -20.65 -23.34
CA GLY A 154 -7.33 -20.82 -22.60
C GLY A 154 -6.70 -19.52 -22.08
N THR A 155 -7.31 -18.36 -22.36
CA THR A 155 -6.86 -17.08 -21.80
C THR A 155 -7.67 -16.76 -20.55
N LEU A 156 -6.98 -16.55 -19.43
CA LEU A 156 -7.59 -16.14 -18.16
C LEU A 156 -7.93 -14.64 -18.22
N ARG A 157 -9.17 -14.28 -17.90
CA ARG A 157 -9.66 -12.89 -17.87
C ARG A 157 -10.43 -12.60 -16.58
N PRO A 158 -10.25 -11.43 -15.95
CA PRO A 158 -11.03 -11.05 -14.78
C PRO A 158 -12.50 -10.83 -15.15
N THR A 159 -13.39 -11.29 -14.27
CA THR A 159 -14.83 -10.98 -14.33
C THR A 159 -15.05 -9.48 -14.08
N GLN A 160 -16.29 -8.99 -14.24
CA GLN A 160 -16.63 -7.63 -13.81
C GLN A 160 -16.27 -7.40 -12.33
N GLN A 161 -16.62 -8.34 -11.46
CA GLN A 161 -16.28 -8.27 -10.03
C GLN A 161 -14.77 -8.25 -9.80
N GLY A 162 -14.00 -9.05 -10.54
CA GLY A 162 -12.54 -9.05 -10.47
C GLY A 162 -11.93 -7.71 -10.87
N ARG A 163 -12.39 -7.10 -11.97
CA ARG A 163 -11.94 -5.77 -12.39
C ARG A 163 -12.33 -4.69 -11.39
N ALA A 164 -13.57 -4.69 -10.93
CA ALA A 164 -14.07 -3.75 -9.94
C ALA A 164 -13.25 -3.81 -8.64
N LEU A 165 -12.96 -5.03 -8.13
CA LEU A 165 -12.12 -5.21 -6.94
C LEU A 165 -10.72 -4.60 -7.15
N VAL A 166 -10.08 -4.84 -8.29
CA VAL A 166 -8.76 -4.27 -8.59
C VAL A 166 -8.82 -2.76 -8.74
N ALA A 167 -9.86 -2.21 -9.38
CA ALA A 167 -10.08 -0.77 -9.46
C ALA A 167 -10.18 -0.14 -8.06
N TYR A 168 -10.94 -0.77 -7.15
CA TYR A 168 -11.02 -0.35 -5.75
C TYR A 168 -9.66 -0.42 -5.05
N LEU A 169 -8.89 -1.50 -5.22
CA LEU A 169 -7.55 -1.61 -4.62
C LEU A 169 -6.60 -0.53 -5.15
N LEU A 170 -6.63 -0.25 -6.45
CA LEU A 170 -5.80 0.78 -7.06
C LEU A 170 -6.22 2.21 -6.70
N SER A 171 -7.51 2.42 -6.40
CA SER A 171 -7.98 3.70 -5.88
C SER A 171 -7.53 3.95 -4.42
N ARG A 172 -7.08 2.91 -3.71
CA ARG A 172 -6.53 3.04 -2.34
C ARG A 172 -5.16 3.69 -2.36
N LYS A 173 -5.17 5.01 -2.33
CA LYS A 173 -3.98 5.87 -2.22
C LYS A 173 -4.17 6.75 -0.99
N GLN A 174 -3.25 6.70 -0.03
CA GLN A 174 -3.32 7.53 1.17
C GLN A 174 -3.33 9.01 0.77
N ARG A 175 -4.40 9.73 1.10
CA ARG A 175 -4.60 11.09 0.57
C ARG A 175 -3.53 12.04 1.11
N ASP A 176 -3.09 12.97 0.28
CA ASP A 176 -2.22 14.05 0.75
C ASP A 176 -3.04 15.01 1.62
N LEU A 177 -2.41 15.59 2.64
CA LEU A 177 -3.07 16.52 3.54
C LEU A 177 -3.22 17.89 2.88
N PRO A 178 -4.30 18.64 3.16
CA PRO A 178 -4.39 20.04 2.77
C PRO A 178 -3.22 20.86 3.31
N ASP A 179 -2.88 21.93 2.59
CA ASP A 179 -1.84 22.86 2.99
C ASP A 179 -2.09 23.40 4.42
N GLY A 180 -1.04 23.37 5.24
CA GLY A 180 -1.09 23.82 6.64
C GLY A 180 -1.48 22.75 7.67
N ILE A 181 -1.91 21.55 7.25
CA ILE A 181 -2.14 20.42 8.17
C ILE A 181 -0.91 19.53 8.20
N ALA A 182 -0.15 19.59 9.31
CA ALA A 182 0.97 18.69 9.53
C ALA A 182 0.47 17.26 9.83
N ALA A 183 1.19 16.26 9.32
CA ALA A 183 0.98 14.88 9.72
C ALA A 183 1.29 14.73 11.22
N PRO A 184 0.50 13.95 11.97
CA PRO A 184 0.77 13.74 13.39
C PRO A 184 2.14 13.07 13.54
N GLU A 185 2.98 13.62 14.43
CA GLU A 185 4.28 13.00 14.74
C GLU A 185 4.07 11.59 15.28
N THR A 186 4.93 10.64 14.87
CA THR A 186 4.90 9.28 15.41
C THR A 186 5.07 9.32 16.93
N ARG A 187 4.03 8.87 17.65
CA ARG A 187 3.96 8.94 19.12
C ARG A 187 4.87 7.94 19.82
N TRP A 188 5.28 6.91 19.10
CA TRP A 188 6.09 5.80 19.60
C TRP A 188 7.33 5.66 18.74
N LYS A 189 8.16 6.69 18.76
CA LYS A 189 9.53 6.60 18.24
C LYS A 189 10.27 5.58 19.08
N THR A 190 10.80 4.55 18.45
CA THR A 190 11.70 3.61 19.14
C THR A 190 12.79 4.45 19.79
N ARG A 191 12.95 4.38 21.12
CA ARG A 191 14.06 5.07 21.80
C ARG A 191 15.35 4.50 21.20
N SER A 192 15.96 5.26 20.31
CA SER A 192 17.32 4.99 19.84
C SER A 192 18.20 4.99 21.07
N SER A 193 18.68 3.82 21.48
CA SER A 193 19.74 3.72 22.48
C SER A 193 20.93 4.54 22.00
N THR A 194 21.36 5.45 22.86
CA THR A 194 22.45 6.40 22.68
C THR A 194 23.74 5.75 22.14
N SER A 195 24.37 6.45 21.19
CA SER A 195 25.77 6.39 20.75
C SER A 195 26.34 5.03 20.29
N ARG A 196 26.31 4.81 18.97
CA ARG A 196 27.50 4.43 18.19
C ARG A 196 27.58 5.33 16.97
N GLU A 197 28.80 5.78 16.69
CA GLU A 197 29.19 6.67 15.61
C GLU A 197 28.66 6.23 14.23
N GLU A 198 28.09 7.20 13.53
CA GLU A 198 28.27 7.49 12.09
C GLU A 198 28.52 6.29 11.15
N SER A 199 27.44 5.65 10.69
CA SER A 199 27.24 5.12 9.32
C SER A 199 26.15 4.04 9.29
N ALA A 200 24.88 4.44 9.34
CA ALA A 200 23.78 3.58 8.90
C ALA A 200 22.62 4.45 8.42
N THR A 201 22.60 4.70 7.12
CA THR A 201 21.42 5.14 6.36
C THR A 201 20.22 4.27 6.76
N PRO A 202 19.01 4.82 6.96
CA PRO A 202 17.83 4.00 7.22
C PRO A 202 17.72 2.94 6.13
N THR A 203 17.82 1.67 6.50
CA THR A 203 17.91 0.55 5.57
C THR A 203 16.55 0.35 4.90
N VAL A 204 16.36 1.00 3.76
CA VAL A 204 15.26 0.67 2.86
C VAL A 204 15.49 -0.75 2.33
N SER A 205 14.52 -1.65 2.53
CA SER A 205 14.65 -3.05 2.11
C SER A 205 14.61 -3.15 0.58
N GLY A 206 15.74 -3.51 -0.03
CA GLY A 206 15.82 -3.73 -1.48
C GLY A 206 14.88 -4.84 -1.98
N ALA A 207 14.65 -5.86 -1.16
CA ALA A 207 13.74 -6.96 -1.50
C ALA A 207 12.28 -6.52 -1.60
N GLU A 208 11.84 -5.64 -0.69
CA GLU A 208 10.47 -5.11 -0.70
C GLU A 208 10.25 -4.15 -1.87
N LEU A 209 11.24 -3.29 -2.15
CA LEU A 209 11.20 -2.40 -3.30
C LEU A 209 11.16 -3.21 -4.61
N TYR A 210 12.00 -4.25 -4.73
CA TYR A 210 12.00 -5.13 -5.89
C TYR A 210 10.65 -5.85 -6.07
N ALA A 211 10.09 -6.39 -4.99
CA ALA A 211 8.78 -7.04 -5.02
C ALA A 211 7.66 -6.08 -5.48
N SER A 212 7.77 -4.81 -5.09
CA SER A 212 6.76 -3.78 -5.39
C SER A 212 6.82 -3.28 -6.84
N TYR A 213 8.03 -3.09 -7.37
CA TYR A 213 8.23 -2.35 -8.64
C TYR A 213 8.77 -3.19 -9.79
N CYS A 214 9.41 -4.32 -9.51
CA CYS A 214 10.19 -5.07 -10.51
C CYS A 214 9.66 -6.50 -10.72
N ALA A 215 9.18 -7.14 -9.65
CA ALA A 215 8.83 -8.56 -9.66
C ALA A 215 7.62 -8.92 -10.53
N SER A 216 6.72 -7.98 -10.85
CA SER A 216 5.60 -8.23 -11.76
C SER A 216 6.06 -8.67 -13.16
N CYS A 217 7.15 -8.07 -13.66
CA CYS A 217 7.74 -8.37 -14.96
C CYS A 217 8.94 -9.32 -14.85
N HIS A 218 9.87 -9.05 -13.92
CA HIS A 218 11.10 -9.83 -13.78
C HIS A 218 10.96 -11.08 -12.90
N GLN A 219 9.76 -11.34 -12.37
CA GLN A 219 9.42 -12.42 -11.43
C GLN A 219 10.11 -12.27 -10.06
N PRO A 220 9.51 -12.76 -8.95
CA PRO A 220 10.14 -12.71 -7.63
C PRO A 220 11.50 -13.42 -7.55
N ASN A 221 11.72 -14.41 -8.42
CA ASN A 221 12.98 -15.16 -8.52
C ASN A 221 13.97 -14.56 -9.55
N GLY A 222 13.67 -13.40 -10.15
CA GLY A 222 14.55 -12.74 -11.12
C GLY A 222 14.69 -13.50 -12.45
N ALA A 223 13.88 -14.53 -12.72
CA ALA A 223 13.98 -15.32 -13.94
C ALA A 223 13.34 -14.65 -15.16
N GLY A 224 12.54 -13.60 -14.96
CA GLY A 224 11.72 -13.01 -16.03
C GLY A 224 10.69 -13.99 -16.58
N VAL A 225 10.18 -13.67 -17.76
CA VAL A 225 9.24 -14.52 -18.52
C VAL A 225 9.81 -14.69 -19.91
N GLU A 226 10.13 -15.93 -20.29
CA GLU A 226 10.71 -16.24 -21.59
C GLU A 226 9.87 -15.63 -22.75
N GLY A 227 10.53 -14.91 -23.65
CA GLY A 227 9.89 -14.23 -24.78
C GLY A 227 9.07 -12.97 -24.43
N ALA A 228 9.02 -12.54 -23.17
CA ALA A 228 8.28 -11.34 -22.76
C ALA A 228 9.11 -10.38 -21.89
N PHE A 229 9.76 -10.89 -20.84
CA PHE A 229 10.59 -10.10 -19.92
C PHE A 229 11.92 -10.80 -19.65
N PRO A 230 13.06 -10.12 -19.79
CA PRO A 230 14.36 -10.76 -19.67
C PRO A 230 14.66 -11.19 -18.23
N PRO A 231 15.45 -12.28 -18.05
CA PRO A 231 15.96 -12.66 -16.74
C PRO A 231 16.95 -11.62 -16.20
N LEU A 232 16.85 -11.34 -14.91
CA LEU A 232 17.88 -10.62 -14.14
C LEU A 232 18.96 -11.58 -13.62
N ILE A 233 18.64 -12.87 -13.47
CA ILE A 233 19.62 -13.92 -13.17
C ILE A 233 20.69 -13.95 -14.27
N LYS A 234 21.97 -13.89 -13.86
CA LYS A 234 23.14 -13.85 -14.75
C LYS A 234 23.15 -12.70 -15.75
N SER A 235 22.34 -11.66 -15.53
CA SER A 235 22.29 -10.50 -16.43
C SER A 235 23.63 -9.76 -16.40
N PRO A 236 24.21 -9.44 -17.58
CA PRO A 236 25.44 -8.64 -17.65
C PRO A 236 25.23 -7.19 -17.17
N ILE A 237 23.98 -6.71 -17.16
CA ILE A 237 23.64 -5.40 -16.58
C ILE A 237 23.69 -5.47 -15.06
N VAL A 238 23.02 -6.47 -14.48
CA VAL A 238 22.96 -6.63 -13.01
C VAL A 238 24.33 -6.96 -12.44
N LEU A 239 25.10 -7.84 -13.08
CA LEU A 239 26.40 -8.30 -12.57
C LEU A 239 27.59 -7.46 -13.05
N GLY A 240 27.41 -6.62 -14.07
CA GLY A 240 28.46 -5.80 -14.64
C GLY A 240 28.87 -4.61 -13.75
N ASN A 241 29.86 -3.85 -14.22
CA ASN A 241 30.40 -2.70 -13.49
C ASN A 241 29.87 -1.34 -14.02
N ASN A 242 29.00 -1.36 -15.04
CA ASN A 242 28.46 -0.13 -15.62
C ASN A 242 27.23 0.36 -14.83
N ILE A 243 27.52 1.03 -13.72
CA ILE A 243 26.49 1.56 -12.81
C ILE A 243 25.64 2.64 -13.50
N ASP A 244 26.22 3.45 -14.38
CA ASP A 244 25.51 4.51 -15.09
C ASP A 244 24.39 3.92 -15.98
N THR A 245 24.67 2.85 -16.73
CA THR A 245 23.66 2.15 -17.54
C THR A 245 22.60 1.47 -16.68
N TYR A 246 23.00 0.83 -15.58
CA TYR A 246 22.06 0.15 -14.69
C TYR A 246 21.08 1.14 -14.05
N VAL A 247 21.58 2.26 -13.52
CA VAL A 247 20.74 3.34 -12.98
C VAL A 247 19.87 3.95 -14.09
N SER A 248 20.40 4.15 -15.30
CA SER A 248 19.62 4.63 -16.44
C SER A 248 18.44 3.72 -16.76
N ILE A 249 18.63 2.41 -16.77
CA ILE A 249 17.56 1.45 -17.07
C ILE A 249 16.45 1.52 -16.02
N ILE A 250 16.80 1.57 -14.73
CA ILE A 250 15.82 1.66 -13.65
C ILE A 250 15.05 2.98 -13.75
N MET A 251 15.74 4.10 -13.96
CA MET A 251 15.12 5.42 -13.94
C MET A 251 14.35 5.75 -15.22
N LYS A 252 14.91 5.43 -16.39
CA LYS A 252 14.42 5.85 -17.71
C LYS A 252 13.77 4.73 -18.52
N GLY A 253 13.84 3.50 -18.04
CA GLY A 253 13.40 2.34 -18.80
C GLY A 253 14.39 2.01 -19.93
N ILE A 254 14.04 1.01 -20.73
CA ILE A 254 14.84 0.60 -21.89
C ILE A 254 13.97 -0.11 -22.93
N ASP A 255 14.28 0.18 -24.19
CA ASP A 255 13.79 -0.54 -25.37
C ASP A 255 15.00 -0.92 -26.24
N ALA A 256 15.68 -2.01 -25.88
CA ALA A 256 16.94 -2.41 -26.51
C ALA A 256 16.85 -3.76 -27.25
N ASN A 257 15.79 -4.53 -27.04
CA ASN A 257 15.61 -5.82 -27.68
C ASN A 257 14.15 -5.96 -28.16
N PRO A 258 13.90 -6.02 -29.48
CA PRO A 258 12.56 -6.20 -30.04
C PRO A 258 11.84 -7.48 -29.59
N SER A 259 12.58 -8.45 -29.05
CA SER A 259 12.04 -9.73 -28.55
C SER A 259 11.47 -9.62 -27.13
N TYR A 260 11.65 -8.49 -26.44
CA TYR A 260 11.13 -8.25 -25.10
C TYR A 260 10.23 -7.02 -25.09
N ALA A 261 9.30 -6.99 -24.13
CA ALA A 261 8.51 -5.80 -23.88
C ALA A 261 9.39 -4.63 -23.43
N ILE A 262 8.96 -3.41 -23.79
CA ILE A 262 9.61 -2.17 -23.34
C ILE A 262 9.56 -2.12 -21.82
N MET A 263 10.72 -1.94 -21.19
CA MET A 263 10.79 -1.68 -19.76
C MET A 263 10.44 -0.21 -19.52
N PRO A 264 9.37 0.12 -18.78
CA PRO A 264 8.99 1.49 -18.52
C PRO A 264 9.99 2.19 -17.57
N PRO A 265 10.00 3.54 -17.50
CA PRO A 265 10.80 4.32 -16.56
C PRO A 265 10.31 4.19 -15.11
N VAL A 266 10.44 3.00 -14.52
CA VAL A 266 9.92 2.66 -13.19
C VAL A 266 10.41 3.64 -12.12
N GLY A 267 11.68 4.03 -12.17
CA GLY A 267 12.27 4.96 -11.22
C GLY A 267 11.65 6.35 -11.27
N GLU A 268 11.40 6.91 -12.46
CA GLU A 268 10.77 8.22 -12.57
C GLU A 268 9.26 8.20 -12.33
N LEU A 269 8.57 7.17 -12.84
CA LEU A 269 7.12 7.02 -12.64
C LEU A 269 6.75 6.90 -11.17
N ASN A 270 7.63 6.30 -10.36
CA ASN A 270 7.39 6.08 -8.92
C ASN A 270 8.21 7.02 -8.02
N GLY A 271 8.95 7.98 -8.59
CA GLY A 271 9.74 8.94 -7.83
C GLY A 271 10.79 8.30 -6.91
N LEU A 272 11.47 7.26 -7.37
CA LEU A 272 12.44 6.52 -6.56
C LEU A 272 13.63 7.39 -6.18
N THR A 273 14.01 7.36 -4.90
CA THR A 273 15.20 8.08 -4.39
C THR A 273 16.48 7.31 -4.71
N ALA A 274 17.62 8.00 -4.61
CA ALA A 274 18.94 7.36 -4.80
C ALA A 274 19.15 6.17 -3.84
N GLU A 275 18.68 6.31 -2.60
CA GLU A 275 18.76 5.27 -1.57
C GLU A 275 17.90 4.05 -1.93
N GLN A 276 16.71 4.27 -2.48
CA GLN A 276 15.84 3.19 -2.96
C GLN A 276 16.44 2.47 -4.17
N VAL A 277 17.01 3.22 -5.13
CA VAL A 277 17.66 2.64 -6.31
C VAL A 277 18.87 1.78 -5.90
N VAL A 278 19.72 2.27 -5.00
CA VAL A 278 20.84 1.47 -4.45
C VAL A 278 20.35 0.20 -3.77
N ALA A 279 19.29 0.29 -2.97
CA ALA A 279 18.75 -0.87 -2.26
C ALA A 279 18.26 -1.94 -3.24
N ILE A 280 17.52 -1.54 -4.30
CA ILE A 280 17.08 -2.44 -5.37
C ILE A 280 18.28 -3.10 -6.06
N MET A 281 19.25 -2.29 -6.52
CA MET A 281 20.43 -2.80 -7.21
C MET A 281 21.23 -3.78 -6.36
N ASN A 282 21.39 -3.50 -5.06
CA ASN A 282 22.10 -4.38 -4.14
C ASN A 282 21.33 -5.67 -3.87
N HIS A 283 20.00 -5.62 -3.79
CA HIS A 283 19.18 -6.83 -3.70
C HIS A 283 19.35 -7.71 -4.93
N GLU A 284 19.23 -7.16 -6.14
CA GLU A 284 19.40 -7.92 -7.40
C GLU A 284 20.80 -8.54 -7.55
N ARG A 285 21.84 -7.83 -7.10
CA ARG A 285 23.26 -8.26 -7.17
C ARG A 285 23.66 -9.31 -6.14
N THR A 286 22.85 -9.49 -5.10
CA THR A 286 23.10 -10.46 -4.00
C THR A 286 22.03 -11.55 -3.91
N SER A 287 21.01 -11.49 -4.76
CA SER A 287 19.93 -12.47 -4.82
C SER A 287 20.18 -13.54 -5.88
N TRP A 288 19.40 -14.62 -5.81
CA TRP A 288 19.34 -15.67 -6.83
C TRP A 288 20.71 -16.34 -7.13
N GLY A 289 21.55 -16.47 -6.10
CA GLY A 289 22.88 -17.07 -6.20
C GLY A 289 23.95 -16.11 -6.72
N HIS A 290 23.65 -14.82 -6.89
CA HIS A 290 24.64 -13.81 -7.18
C HIS A 290 25.48 -13.48 -5.93
N SER A 291 26.73 -13.09 -6.16
CA SER A 291 27.63 -12.55 -5.13
C SER A 291 28.44 -11.40 -5.71
N ALA A 292 27.78 -10.55 -6.51
CA ALA A 292 28.43 -9.42 -7.14
C ALA A 292 28.70 -8.30 -6.11
N PRO A 293 29.77 -7.51 -6.28
CA PRO A 293 30.07 -6.39 -5.38
C PRO A 293 28.89 -5.43 -5.27
N THR A 294 28.54 -5.01 -4.06
CA THR A 294 27.47 -4.02 -3.85
C THR A 294 27.84 -2.66 -4.42
N VAL A 295 26.84 -1.91 -4.87
CA VAL A 295 26.96 -0.56 -5.38
C VAL A 295 26.86 0.44 -4.24
N SER A 296 27.72 1.47 -4.26
CA SER A 296 27.69 2.54 -3.27
C SER A 296 26.64 3.61 -3.61
N ILE A 297 26.16 4.31 -2.59
CA ILE A 297 25.22 5.43 -2.76
C ILE A 297 25.81 6.58 -3.57
N ASP A 298 27.11 6.82 -3.45
CA ASP A 298 27.78 7.90 -4.18
C ASP A 298 27.86 7.60 -5.68
N ASP A 299 28.04 6.32 -6.05
CA ASP A 299 28.02 5.91 -7.45
C ASP A 299 26.64 6.13 -8.08
N VAL A 300 25.56 5.79 -7.36
CA VAL A 300 24.19 5.99 -7.84
C VAL A 300 23.83 7.47 -7.90
N ARG A 301 24.18 8.27 -6.89
CA ARG A 301 23.95 9.73 -6.94
C ARG A 301 24.68 10.39 -8.10
N ARG A 302 25.92 9.95 -8.38
CA ARG A 302 26.68 10.43 -9.54
C ARG A 302 25.99 10.06 -10.86
N ALA A 303 25.51 8.84 -10.99
CA ALA A 303 24.77 8.40 -12.17
C ALA A 303 23.46 9.19 -12.36
N LEU A 304 22.68 9.39 -11.29
CA LEU A 304 21.45 10.20 -11.31
C LEU A 304 21.71 11.65 -11.74
N LYS A 305 22.78 12.26 -11.23
CA LYS A 305 23.16 13.63 -11.61
C LYS A 305 23.53 13.72 -13.10
N LYS A 306 24.21 12.72 -13.65
CA LYS A 306 24.52 12.64 -15.10
C LYS A 306 23.25 12.51 -15.96
N LEU A 307 22.29 11.72 -15.50
CA LEU A 307 21.00 11.58 -16.20
C LEU A 307 20.24 12.91 -16.24
N GLN A 308 20.26 13.69 -15.14
CA GLN A 308 19.65 15.02 -15.09
C GLN A 308 20.37 16.05 -15.96
N SER A 309 21.71 16.02 -16.03
CA SER A 309 22.46 16.96 -16.89
C SER A 309 22.23 16.72 -18.37
N ASN A 310 22.00 15.47 -18.78
CA ASN A 310 21.72 15.11 -20.18
C ASN A 310 20.29 15.45 -20.63
N GLN A 311 19.43 15.94 -19.73
CA GLN A 311 18.05 16.34 -20.03
C GLN A 311 17.85 17.85 -20.14
N ARG A 312 18.88 18.67 -19.91
CA ARG A 312 18.77 20.12 -20.04
C ARG A 312 18.93 20.50 -21.52
N PRO A 313 17.89 21.00 -22.21
CA PRO A 313 18.06 21.53 -23.55
C PRO A 313 18.96 22.78 -23.48
N GLU A 314 19.87 22.92 -24.44
CA GLU A 314 20.40 24.24 -24.84
C GLU A 314 19.27 25.12 -25.39
#